data_AF-A0A8B3CM96-F1
#
_entry.id   AF-A0A8B3CM96-F1
#
_cell.length_a   1.000
_cell.length_b   1.000
_cell.length_c   1.000
_cell.angle_alpha   90.00
_cell.angle_beta   90.00
_cell.angle_gamma   90.00
#
_symmetry.space_group_name_H-M   'P 1'
#
loop_
_entity.id
_entity.type
_entity.pdbx_description
1 polymer ?
#
loop_
_entity_poly.entity_id
_entity_poly.type
_entity_poly.pdbx_seq_one_letter_code
_entity_poly.pdbx_strand_id
1 'polypeptide(L)'
;MKPNTKRISFTILLLASLEEPLFSEGYESRFVYFEESSEETKAQKQKTENSIRKETKATSKIQYSVEQKEEKAFSSEENFAKSEILKIEEEWNRYSPENLKQLATKLSTLGAIKQKFRDHKTAIRFYDQSLSIQDRLGEKKSKEYALTLYLKSIAEFRIGKTCQAVVSIQSVIEIYRFLGDMDSAIQAEDSLKKYSGFCLEK
;
A
#
# COMPACT_ATOMS: atom_id res chain seq x y z
N MET A 1 17.92 8.18 -27.73
CA MET A 1 18.46 7.05 -26.93
C MET A 1 17.50 6.80 -25.76
N LYS A 2 16.89 5.61 -25.68
CA LYS A 2 15.99 5.22 -24.58
C LYS A 2 16.81 4.42 -23.53
N PRO A 3 16.72 4.71 -22.23
CA PRO A 3 17.41 3.92 -21.22
C PRO A 3 16.66 2.60 -20.97
N ASN A 4 17.45 1.54 -20.85
CA ASN A 4 17.07 0.15 -20.83
C ASN A 4 16.65 -0.30 -19.43
N THR A 5 15.35 -0.43 -19.18
CA THR A 5 14.74 -0.80 -17.88
C THR A 5 14.68 -2.31 -17.60
N LYS A 6 15.34 -3.16 -18.40
CA LYS A 6 15.21 -4.63 -18.28
C LYS A 6 16.31 -5.35 -17.50
N ARG A 7 17.18 -4.65 -16.75
CA ARG A 7 18.34 -5.29 -16.10
C ARG A 7 18.22 -5.63 -14.61
N ILE A 8 17.12 -5.30 -13.96
CA ILE A 8 16.97 -5.50 -12.50
C ILE A 8 16.33 -6.86 -12.14
N SER A 9 15.58 -7.50 -13.05
CA SER A 9 14.96 -8.81 -12.75
C SER A 9 15.94 -9.99 -12.69
N PHE A 10 17.09 -9.90 -13.35
CA PHE A 10 18.02 -11.04 -13.43
C PHE A 10 18.96 -11.13 -12.22
N THR A 11 19.32 -10.00 -11.61
CA THR A 11 20.19 -9.96 -10.42
C THR A 11 19.49 -10.53 -9.19
N ILE A 12 18.17 -10.35 -9.06
CA ILE A 12 17.41 -10.91 -7.94
C ILE A 12 17.36 -12.45 -8.03
N LEU A 13 17.26 -13.00 -9.24
CA LEU A 13 17.30 -14.44 -9.52
C LEU A 13 18.69 -15.03 -9.29
N LEU A 14 19.75 -14.32 -9.71
CA LEU A 14 21.14 -14.78 -9.57
C LEU A 14 21.60 -14.82 -8.10
N LEU A 15 21.15 -13.86 -7.29
CA LEU A 15 21.45 -13.81 -5.85
C LEU A 15 20.72 -14.88 -5.03
N ALA A 16 19.91 -15.75 -5.64
CA ALA A 16 19.27 -16.87 -4.94
C ALA A 16 20.17 -18.13 -4.86
N SER A 17 21.31 -18.13 -5.56
CA SER A 17 22.24 -19.28 -5.64
C SER A 17 23.53 -19.12 -4.85
N LEU A 18 23.69 -18.05 -4.07
CA LEU A 18 24.89 -17.82 -3.26
C LEU A 18 24.51 -17.85 -1.79
N GLU A 19 24.91 -18.93 -1.13
CA GLU A 19 24.91 -19.09 0.32
C GLU A 19 25.97 -18.17 0.93
N GLU A 20 25.56 -17.22 1.79
CA GLU A 20 26.27 -16.83 3.02
C GLU A 20 25.47 -15.73 3.78
N PRO A 21 25.29 -15.83 5.12
CA PRO A 21 24.55 -14.86 5.93
C PRO A 21 25.47 -13.83 6.60
N LEU A 22 25.07 -12.55 6.55
CA LEU A 22 25.56 -11.53 7.47
C LEU A 22 24.35 -10.94 8.21
N PHE A 23 24.31 -11.18 9.52
CA PHE A 23 23.30 -10.69 10.44
C PHE A 23 23.93 -9.63 11.35
N SER A 24 23.20 -8.56 11.64
CA SER A 24 23.26 -7.92 12.96
C SER A 24 21.88 -7.39 13.34
N GLU A 25 21.65 -7.44 14.64
CA GLU A 25 20.37 -7.54 15.35
C GLU A 25 19.85 -6.16 15.82
N GLY A 26 18.55 -6.07 16.10
CA GLY A 26 18.03 -5.11 17.10
C GLY A 26 17.10 -3.99 16.61
N TYR A 27 15.79 -4.27 16.50
CA TYR A 27 14.74 -3.25 16.58
C TYR A 27 13.50 -3.85 17.28
N GLU A 28 13.18 -3.34 18.47
CA GLU A 28 12.00 -3.72 19.24
C GLU A 28 10.97 -2.58 19.19
N SER A 29 9.73 -2.94 18.85
CA SER A 29 8.61 -2.02 18.62
C SER A 29 7.64 -2.08 19.80
N ARG A 30 7.10 -0.93 20.24
CA ARG A 30 5.97 -0.89 21.18
C ARG A 30 4.85 0.00 20.63
N PHE A 31 3.74 -0.62 20.27
CA PHE A 31 2.46 0.02 19.92
C PHE A 31 1.52 -0.05 21.13
N VAL A 32 0.70 1.00 21.33
CA VAL A 32 -0.42 1.01 22.28
C VAL A 32 -1.66 1.54 21.54
N TYR A 33 -2.77 0.81 21.66
CA TYR A 33 -4.09 1.09 21.08
C TYR A 33 -4.95 1.94 22.03
N PHE A 34 -5.93 2.69 21.51
CA PHE A 34 -7.15 3.05 22.25
C PHE A 34 -8.34 3.39 21.30
N GLU A 35 -9.42 2.61 21.41
CA GLU A 35 -10.82 2.94 21.02
C GLU A 35 -11.45 3.73 22.20
N GLU A 36 -12.56 4.49 22.15
CA GLU A 36 -13.88 4.22 21.58
C GLU A 36 -14.82 5.42 21.87
N SER A 37 -15.86 5.61 21.04
CA SER A 37 -17.24 6.07 21.38
C SER A 37 -17.44 7.51 21.96
N SER A 38 -18.60 8.18 21.94
CA SER A 38 -19.92 8.07 21.31
C SER A 38 -20.68 9.40 21.59
N GLU A 39 -21.57 9.78 20.68
CA GLU A 39 -22.82 10.53 20.90
C GLU A 39 -22.85 11.81 21.77
N GLU A 40 -22.77 12.98 21.14
CA GLU A 40 -23.66 14.12 21.49
C GLU A 40 -24.32 14.71 20.25
N THR A 41 -25.61 14.98 20.40
CA THR A 41 -26.63 14.86 19.37
C THR A 41 -27.19 16.23 18.93
N LYS A 42 -27.35 16.37 17.61
CA LYS A 42 -28.57 16.80 16.89
C LYS A 42 -29.27 18.15 17.21
N ALA A 43 -28.80 19.02 18.10
CA ALA A 43 -29.49 20.29 18.40
C ALA A 43 -29.03 21.52 17.58
N GLN A 44 -27.91 21.45 16.85
CA GLN A 44 -27.32 22.64 16.20
C GLN A 44 -27.70 22.85 14.73
N LYS A 45 -28.35 21.88 14.08
CA LYS A 45 -28.52 21.88 12.61
C LYS A 45 -29.68 22.73 12.08
N GLN A 46 -30.60 23.17 12.95
CA GLN A 46 -31.81 23.91 12.54
C GLN A 46 -31.71 25.43 12.75
N LYS A 47 -30.67 25.92 13.45
CA LYS A 47 -30.46 27.35 13.69
C LYS A 47 -29.68 28.05 12.57
N THR A 48 -29.00 27.29 11.72
CA THR A 48 -28.05 27.81 10.71
C THR A 48 -28.73 28.13 9.37
N GLU A 49 -29.83 27.46 9.01
CA GLU A 49 -30.48 27.66 7.69
C GLU A 49 -31.34 28.94 7.60
N ASN A 50 -31.82 29.46 8.74
CA ASN A 50 -32.65 30.68 8.77
C ASN A 50 -31.86 32.00 8.87
N SER A 51 -30.54 31.96 9.12
CA SER A 51 -29.68 33.15 9.12
C SER A 51 -29.16 33.51 7.72
N ILE A 52 -28.88 32.49 6.90
CA ILE A 52 -28.22 32.65 5.58
C ILE A 52 -29.17 33.26 4.52
N ARG A 53 -30.49 33.22 4.73
CA ARG A 53 -31.49 33.73 3.76
C ARG A 53 -31.73 35.25 3.85
N LYS A 54 -31.24 35.94 4.89
CA LYS A 54 -31.47 37.39 5.08
C LYS A 54 -30.31 38.29 4.61
N GLU A 55 -29.10 37.77 4.45
CA GLU A 55 -27.93 38.58 4.10
C GLU A 55 -27.61 38.63 2.60
N THR A 56 -28.16 37.73 1.79
CA THR A 56 -27.86 37.64 0.35
C THR A 56 -28.63 38.63 -0.55
N LYS A 57 -29.38 39.58 0.02
CA LYS A 57 -30.17 40.58 -0.74
C LYS A 57 -29.65 42.01 -0.70
N ALA A 58 -28.56 42.30 0.03
CA ALA A 58 -28.15 43.69 0.31
C ALA A 58 -26.76 44.11 -0.21
N THR A 59 -26.04 43.28 -0.96
CA THR A 59 -24.73 43.64 -1.51
C THR A 59 -24.71 43.59 -3.04
N SER A 60 -25.51 44.47 -3.65
CA SER A 60 -25.28 44.91 -5.03
C SER A 60 -25.08 46.42 -5.03
N LYS A 61 -23.93 46.86 -5.54
CA LYS A 61 -23.45 48.24 -5.71
C LYS A 61 -22.85 48.90 -4.47
N ILE A 62 -21.54 48.73 -4.28
CA ILE A 62 -20.67 49.86 -3.92
C ILE A 62 -19.41 49.80 -4.80
N GLN A 63 -19.08 50.99 -5.29
CA GLN A 63 -18.09 51.37 -6.28
C GLN A 63 -16.64 51.05 -5.83
N TYR A 64 -15.86 50.39 -6.68
CA TYR A 64 -14.42 50.19 -6.46
C TYR A 64 -13.67 51.50 -6.75
N SER A 65 -13.32 52.24 -5.71
CA SER A 65 -12.20 53.18 -5.74
C SER A 65 -10.99 52.48 -5.14
N VAL A 66 -10.01 52.17 -5.99
CA VAL A 66 -8.72 51.59 -5.59
C VAL A 66 -7.92 52.67 -4.87
N GLU A 67 -8.01 52.71 -3.55
CA GLU A 67 -7.04 53.42 -2.72
C GLU A 67 -5.92 52.44 -2.38
N GLN A 68 -4.77 52.66 -3.01
CA GLN A 68 -3.51 52.04 -2.62
C GLN A 68 -3.13 52.50 -1.22
N LYS A 69 -3.42 51.68 -0.21
CA LYS A 69 -2.69 51.68 1.06
C LYS A 69 -2.94 50.38 1.81
N GLU A 70 -1.84 49.86 2.37
CA GLU A 70 -1.75 48.70 3.27
C GLU A 70 -1.45 47.33 2.63
N GLU A 71 -0.36 47.28 1.87
CA GLU A 71 0.31 46.04 1.46
C GLU A 71 1.06 45.32 2.61
N LYS A 72 0.69 45.54 3.88
CA LYS A 72 1.40 44.98 5.05
C LYS A 72 0.55 44.18 6.04
N ALA A 73 -0.78 44.18 5.90
CA ALA A 73 -1.66 43.40 6.79
C ALA A 73 -2.18 42.09 6.14
N PHE A 74 -2.07 41.94 4.81
CA PHE A 74 -2.61 40.79 4.09
C PHE A 74 -1.67 39.57 4.02
N SER A 75 -0.38 39.73 4.41
CA SER A 75 0.60 38.65 4.27
C SER A 75 0.51 37.59 5.38
N SER A 76 -0.05 37.89 6.55
CA SER A 76 -0.09 36.95 7.68
C SER A 76 -1.09 35.83 7.48
N GLU A 77 -2.28 36.13 6.94
CA GLU A 77 -3.33 35.14 6.66
C GLU A 77 -2.99 34.25 5.46
N GLU A 78 -2.36 34.81 4.42
CA GLU A 78 -1.88 34.05 3.26
C GLU A 78 -0.75 33.09 3.64
N ASN A 79 0.16 33.53 4.53
CA ASN A 79 1.20 32.67 5.09
C ASN A 79 0.62 31.55 5.97
N PHE A 80 -0.44 31.84 6.74
CA PHE A 80 -1.13 30.82 7.54
C PHE A 80 -1.82 29.78 6.66
N ALA A 81 -2.60 30.20 5.67
CA ALA A 81 -3.28 29.30 4.73
C ALA A 81 -2.26 28.44 3.96
N LYS A 82 -1.14 29.04 3.52
CA LYS A 82 -0.03 28.32 2.88
C LYS A 82 0.59 27.27 3.81
N SER A 83 0.74 27.57 5.09
CA SER A 83 1.29 26.63 6.07
C SER A 83 0.37 25.43 6.32
N GLU A 84 -0.94 25.63 6.34
CA GLU A 84 -1.91 24.53 6.50
C GLU A 84 -2.00 23.66 5.24
N ILE A 85 -1.97 24.27 4.05
CA ILE A 85 -1.91 23.53 2.77
C ILE A 85 -0.64 22.66 2.72
N LEU A 86 0.51 23.21 3.11
CA LEU A 86 1.77 22.45 3.17
C LEU A 86 1.70 21.26 4.13
N LYS A 87 1.07 21.40 5.30
CA LYS A 87 0.86 20.26 6.23
C LYS A 87 -0.01 19.18 5.60
N ILE A 88 -1.11 19.57 4.95
CA ILE A 88 -2.01 18.63 4.27
C ILE A 88 -1.28 17.94 3.10
N GLU A 89 -0.48 18.69 2.33
CA GLU A 89 0.36 18.13 1.27
C GLU A 89 1.41 17.16 1.83
N GLU A 90 2.06 17.49 2.95
CA GLU A 90 3.00 16.58 3.63
C GLU A 90 2.31 15.32 4.15
N GLU A 91 1.13 15.43 4.76
CA GLU A 91 0.35 14.28 5.21
C GLU A 91 -0.14 13.44 4.02
N TRP A 92 -0.70 14.07 2.99
CA TRP A 92 -1.14 13.38 1.78
C TRP A 92 0.02 12.70 1.06
N ASN A 93 1.18 13.37 0.97
CA ASN A 93 2.39 12.78 0.40
C ASN A 93 2.83 11.57 1.23
N ARG A 94 2.81 11.65 2.57
CA ARG A 94 3.11 10.50 3.45
C ARG A 94 2.23 9.29 3.16
N TYR A 95 0.96 9.53 2.82
CA TYR A 95 -0.02 8.49 2.45
C TYR A 95 -0.23 8.31 0.95
N SER A 96 0.61 8.91 0.10
CA SER A 96 0.47 8.88 -1.35
C SER A 96 0.50 7.43 -1.85
N PRO A 97 -0.32 7.06 -2.86
CA PRO A 97 -0.29 5.74 -3.47
C PRO A 97 1.12 5.31 -3.92
N GLU A 98 1.94 6.26 -4.37
CA GLU A 98 3.34 6.01 -4.75
C GLU A 98 4.17 5.54 -3.55
N ASN A 99 3.99 6.16 -2.38
CA ASN A 99 4.68 5.76 -1.14
C ASN A 99 4.19 4.40 -0.64
N LEU A 100 2.90 4.12 -0.75
CA LEU A 100 2.33 2.81 -0.41
C LEU A 100 2.81 1.72 -1.38
N LYS A 101 2.89 2.00 -2.68
CA LYS A 101 3.40 1.06 -3.69
C LYS A 101 4.89 0.74 -3.48
N GLN A 102 5.69 1.75 -3.16
CA GLN A 102 7.09 1.55 -2.79
C GLN A 102 7.24 0.74 -1.49
N LEU A 103 6.41 1.01 -0.48
CA LEU A 103 6.40 0.25 0.77
C LEU A 103 6.03 -1.21 0.53
N ALA A 104 4.98 -1.48 -0.26
CA ALA A 104 4.59 -2.84 -0.62
C ALA A 104 5.73 -3.59 -1.33
N THR A 105 6.41 -2.93 -2.28
CA THR A 105 7.58 -3.49 -2.96
C THR A 105 8.70 -3.81 -1.97
N LYS A 106 9.05 -2.90 -1.07
CA LYS A 106 10.08 -3.12 -0.03
C LYS A 106 9.73 -4.30 0.88
N LEU A 107 8.48 -4.40 1.31
CA LEU A 107 8.00 -5.52 2.12
C LEU A 107 8.11 -6.86 1.38
N SER A 108 7.72 -6.91 0.11
CA SER A 108 7.88 -8.12 -0.70
C SER A 108 9.36 -8.55 -0.82
N THR A 109 10.26 -7.59 -1.01
CA THR A 109 11.71 -7.83 -1.05
C THR A 109 12.24 -8.33 0.30
N LEU A 110 11.79 -7.76 1.42
CA LEU A 110 12.14 -8.25 2.76
C LEU A 110 11.65 -9.69 2.97
N GLY A 111 10.45 -10.00 2.50
CA GLY A 111 9.92 -11.36 2.47
C GLY A 111 10.84 -12.32 1.71
N ALA A 112 11.28 -11.92 0.51
CA ALA A 112 12.18 -12.72 -0.32
C ALA A 112 13.55 -12.93 0.35
N ILE A 113 14.10 -11.90 1.00
CA ILE A 113 15.35 -12.00 1.76
C ILE A 113 15.19 -13.00 2.92
N LYS A 114 14.13 -12.89 3.72
CA LYS A 114 13.85 -13.84 4.82
C LYS A 114 13.66 -15.26 4.31
N GLN A 115 13.01 -15.44 3.16
CA GLN A 115 12.84 -16.74 2.53
C GLN A 115 14.16 -17.36 2.08
N LYS A 116 15.10 -16.56 1.56
CA LYS A 116 16.48 -17.01 1.24
C LYS A 116 17.22 -17.51 2.48
N PHE A 117 17.03 -16.83 3.62
CA PHE A 117 17.57 -17.27 4.92
C PHE A 117 16.75 -18.37 5.60
N ARG A 118 15.82 -19.02 4.89
CA ARG A 118 14.94 -20.09 5.40
C ARG A 118 14.04 -19.67 6.57
N ASP A 119 13.93 -18.37 6.86
CA ASP A 119 12.98 -17.81 7.81
C ASP A 119 11.62 -17.61 7.11
N HIS A 120 10.98 -18.74 6.81
CA HIS A 120 9.74 -18.78 6.05
C HIS A 120 8.55 -18.17 6.81
N LYS A 121 8.53 -18.27 8.15
CA LYS A 121 7.46 -17.68 8.97
C LYS A 121 7.50 -16.16 8.90
N THR A 122 8.67 -15.54 9.03
CA THR A 122 8.81 -14.09 8.89
C THR A 122 8.60 -13.64 7.45
N ALA A 123 9.03 -14.44 6.46
CA ALA A 123 8.77 -14.14 5.05
C ALA A 123 7.28 -14.00 4.75
N ILE A 124 6.46 -14.95 5.23
CA ILE A 124 4.99 -14.90 5.08
C ILE A 124 4.42 -13.62 5.68
N ARG A 125 4.86 -13.20 6.88
CA ARG A 125 4.40 -11.95 7.50
C ARG A 125 4.67 -10.73 6.63
N PHE A 126 5.88 -10.63 6.04
CA PHE A 126 6.19 -9.51 5.15
C PHE A 126 5.41 -9.56 3.84
N TYR A 127 5.19 -10.75 3.28
CA TYR A 127 4.32 -10.91 2.10
C TYR A 127 2.87 -10.52 2.41
N ASP A 128 2.30 -10.94 3.55
CA ASP A 128 0.95 -10.57 3.95
C ASP A 128 0.79 -9.05 4.13
N GLN A 129 1.79 -8.37 4.72
CA GLN A 129 1.79 -6.91 4.80
C GLN A 129 1.85 -6.25 3.42
N SER A 130 2.67 -6.77 2.50
CA SER A 130 2.76 -6.27 1.12
C SER A 130 1.43 -6.45 0.37
N LEU A 131 0.85 -7.66 0.41
CA LEU A 131 -0.42 -8.00 -0.22
C LEU A 131 -1.58 -7.18 0.35
N SER A 132 -1.58 -6.90 1.66
CA SER A 132 -2.59 -6.04 2.29
C SER A 132 -2.54 -4.60 1.76
N ILE A 133 -1.35 -4.06 1.54
CA ILE A 133 -1.20 -2.72 0.93
C ILE A 133 -1.63 -2.74 -0.53
N GLN A 134 -1.18 -3.73 -1.30
CA GLN A 134 -1.58 -3.88 -2.71
C GLN A 134 -3.09 -4.03 -2.86
N ASP A 135 -3.77 -4.75 -1.95
CA ASP A 135 -5.22 -4.86 -1.95
C ASP A 135 -5.89 -3.48 -1.75
N ARG A 136 -5.42 -2.71 -0.76
CA ARG A 136 -5.92 -1.33 -0.54
C ARG A 136 -5.68 -0.39 -1.72
N LEU A 137 -4.67 -0.67 -2.54
CA LEU A 137 -4.38 0.07 -3.77
C LEU A 137 -5.17 -0.45 -5.00
N GLY A 138 -5.97 -1.51 -4.85
CA GLY A 138 -6.72 -2.12 -5.96
C GLY A 138 -5.87 -2.97 -6.91
N GLU A 139 -4.66 -3.38 -6.49
CA GLU A 139 -3.65 -4.05 -7.31
C GLU A 139 -3.81 -5.59 -7.31
N LYS A 140 -4.96 -6.14 -6.88
CA LYS A 140 -5.21 -7.59 -6.78
C LYS A 140 -5.01 -8.38 -8.08
N LYS A 141 -5.10 -7.72 -9.23
CA LYS A 141 -4.89 -8.32 -10.55
C LYS A 141 -3.58 -7.88 -11.21
N SER A 142 -2.67 -7.27 -10.45
CA SER A 142 -1.36 -6.84 -10.93
C SER A 142 -0.36 -8.00 -10.99
N LYS A 143 0.70 -7.81 -11.78
CA LYS A 143 1.81 -8.77 -11.86
C LYS A 143 2.57 -8.84 -10.52
N GLU A 144 2.69 -7.71 -9.83
CA GLU A 144 3.37 -7.58 -8.54
C GLU A 144 2.63 -8.33 -7.43
N TYR A 145 1.29 -8.27 -7.42
CA TYR A 145 0.47 -9.03 -6.48
C TYR A 145 0.60 -10.54 -6.72
N ALA A 146 0.51 -10.98 -7.97
CA ALA A 146 0.70 -12.38 -8.33
C ALA A 146 2.09 -12.90 -7.93
N LEU A 147 3.14 -12.13 -8.19
CA LEU A 147 4.50 -12.51 -7.80
C LEU A 147 4.65 -12.61 -6.27
N THR A 148 4.10 -11.64 -5.52
CA THR A 148 4.17 -11.64 -4.06
C THR A 148 3.42 -12.84 -3.48
N LEU A 149 2.24 -13.16 -4.03
CA LEU A 149 1.44 -14.30 -3.62
C LEU A 149 2.10 -15.65 -3.98
N TYR A 150 2.78 -15.72 -5.14
CA TYR A 150 3.55 -16.90 -5.55
C TYR A 150 4.73 -17.18 -4.61
N LEU A 151 5.48 -16.14 -4.21
CA LEU A 151 6.57 -16.29 -3.26
C LEU A 151 6.05 -16.71 -1.87
N LYS A 152 4.89 -16.17 -1.47
CA LYS A 152 4.20 -16.58 -0.25
C LYS A 152 3.78 -18.04 -0.31
N SER A 153 3.22 -18.53 -1.40
CA SER A 153 2.81 -19.95 -1.52
C SER A 153 3.99 -20.90 -1.37
N ILE A 154 5.16 -20.53 -1.90
CA ILE A 154 6.40 -21.30 -1.68
C ILE A 154 6.75 -21.32 -0.18
N ALA A 155 6.67 -20.19 0.51
CA ALA A 155 6.98 -20.12 1.94
C ALA A 155 5.98 -20.93 2.78
N GLU A 156 4.68 -20.86 2.46
CA GLU A 156 3.61 -21.64 3.09
C GLU A 156 3.88 -23.15 2.94
N PHE A 157 4.20 -23.59 1.74
CA PHE A 157 4.55 -24.99 1.47
C PHE A 157 5.76 -25.44 2.30
N ARG A 158 6.81 -24.61 2.40
CA ARG A 158 8.03 -24.93 3.15
C ARG A 158 7.82 -25.09 4.66
N ILE A 159 6.80 -24.46 5.23
CA ILE A 159 6.45 -24.62 6.65
C ILE A 159 5.33 -25.64 6.89
N GLY A 160 4.96 -26.42 5.88
CA GLY A 160 3.94 -27.46 5.98
C GLY A 160 2.50 -26.95 5.92
N LYS A 161 2.27 -25.67 5.62
CA LYS A 161 0.92 -25.12 5.39
C LYS A 161 0.47 -25.40 3.96
N THR A 162 0.52 -26.66 3.54
CA THR A 162 0.38 -27.07 2.14
C THR A 162 -0.97 -26.67 1.55
N CYS A 163 -2.08 -26.90 2.23
CA CYS A 163 -3.39 -26.54 1.69
C CYS A 163 -3.57 -25.02 1.52
N GLN A 164 -2.94 -24.21 2.38
CA GLN A 164 -2.91 -22.75 2.16
C GLN A 164 -2.09 -22.40 0.92
N ALA A 165 -0.94 -23.07 0.72
CA ALA A 165 -0.14 -22.91 -0.48
C ALA A 165 -0.91 -23.28 -1.76
N VAL A 166 -1.78 -24.30 -1.72
CA VAL A 166 -2.68 -24.68 -2.82
C VAL A 166 -3.65 -23.53 -3.15
N VAL A 167 -4.30 -22.95 -2.15
CA VAL A 167 -5.22 -21.81 -2.36
C VAL A 167 -4.48 -20.59 -2.92
N SER A 168 -3.32 -20.27 -2.35
CA SER A 168 -2.47 -19.17 -2.83
C SER A 168 -2.04 -19.37 -4.28
N ILE A 169 -1.57 -20.56 -4.66
CA ILE A 169 -1.09 -20.82 -6.02
C ILE A 169 -2.23 -20.86 -7.05
N GLN A 170 -3.42 -21.33 -6.68
CA GLN A 170 -4.61 -21.24 -7.54
C GLN A 170 -4.94 -19.78 -7.89
N SER A 171 -4.92 -18.90 -6.89
CA SER A 171 -5.14 -17.46 -7.09
C SER A 171 -4.07 -16.85 -8.01
N VAL A 172 -2.80 -17.27 -7.87
CA VAL A 172 -1.71 -16.82 -8.77
C VAL A 172 -1.97 -17.21 -10.23
N ILE A 173 -2.38 -18.47 -10.47
CA ILE A 173 -2.70 -18.97 -11.82
C ILE A 173 -3.82 -18.13 -12.44
N GLU A 174 -4.87 -17.85 -11.68
CA GLU A 174 -5.99 -17.01 -12.14
C GLU A 174 -5.54 -15.61 -12.54
N ILE A 175 -4.68 -14.97 -11.73
CA ILE A 175 -4.17 -13.63 -12.04
C ILE A 175 -3.27 -13.63 -13.27
N TYR A 176 -2.34 -14.58 -13.40
CA TYR A 176 -1.47 -14.65 -14.57
C TYR A 176 -2.24 -14.93 -15.86
N ARG A 177 -3.25 -15.81 -15.81
CA ARG A 177 -4.17 -16.03 -16.93
C ARG A 177 -4.95 -14.76 -17.28
N PHE A 178 -5.47 -14.04 -16.29
CA PHE A 178 -6.14 -12.76 -16.50
C PHE A 178 -5.23 -11.73 -17.18
N LEU A 179 -3.94 -11.71 -16.84
CA LEU A 179 -2.93 -10.83 -17.44
C LEU A 179 -2.40 -11.30 -18.81
N GLY A 180 -2.77 -12.50 -19.25
CA GLY A 180 -2.23 -13.12 -20.47
C GLY A 180 -0.79 -13.63 -20.33
N ASP A 181 -0.25 -13.72 -19.11
CA ASP A 181 1.10 -14.23 -18.81
C ASP A 181 1.05 -15.77 -18.67
N MET A 182 0.84 -16.46 -19.80
CA MET A 182 0.60 -17.90 -19.82
C MET A 182 1.82 -18.72 -19.35
N ASP A 183 3.03 -18.26 -19.64
CA ASP A 183 4.26 -18.93 -19.19
C ASP A 183 4.34 -18.95 -17.66
N SER A 184 4.05 -17.83 -17.01
CA SER A 184 4.02 -17.75 -15.54
C SER A 184 2.87 -18.56 -14.94
N ALA A 185 1.73 -18.63 -15.63
CA ALA A 185 0.61 -19.48 -15.22
C ALA A 185 0.99 -20.97 -15.25
N ILE A 186 1.63 -21.45 -16.32
CA ILE A 186 2.09 -22.85 -16.45
C ILE A 186 3.12 -23.17 -15.35
N GLN A 187 4.06 -22.26 -15.09
CA GLN A 187 5.01 -22.44 -13.98
C GLN A 187 4.30 -22.56 -12.61
N ALA A 188 3.24 -21.78 -12.40
CA ALA A 188 2.44 -21.87 -11.19
C ALA A 188 1.63 -23.18 -11.12
N GLU A 189 1.17 -23.72 -12.26
CA GLU A 189 0.51 -25.02 -12.35
C GLU A 189 1.41 -26.19 -11.93
N ASP A 190 2.71 -26.14 -12.26
CA ASP A 190 3.68 -27.14 -11.77
C ASP A 190 3.78 -27.12 -10.23
N SER A 191 3.76 -25.92 -9.64
CA SER A 191 3.73 -25.75 -8.19
C SER A 191 2.42 -26.27 -7.59
N LEU A 192 1.27 -26.01 -8.24
CA LEU A 192 -0.02 -26.54 -7.84
C LEU A 192 -0.02 -28.07 -7.83
N LYS A 193 0.43 -28.71 -8.92
CA LYS A 193 0.52 -30.18 -8.99
C LYS A 193 1.34 -30.74 -7.84
N LYS A 194 2.46 -30.10 -7.51
CA LYS A 194 3.29 -30.48 -6.37
C LYS A 194 2.55 -30.30 -5.05
N TYR A 195 1.95 -29.14 -4.78
CA TYR A 195 1.33 -28.84 -3.50
C TYR A 195 0.11 -29.72 -3.24
N SER A 196 -0.73 -29.95 -4.27
CA SER A 196 -1.94 -30.78 -4.15
C SER A 196 -1.63 -32.21 -3.71
N GLY A 197 -0.49 -32.77 -4.10
CA GLY A 197 -0.08 -34.11 -3.65
C GLY A 197 0.19 -34.22 -2.14
N PHE A 198 0.40 -33.10 -1.44
CA PHE A 198 0.64 -33.05 0.01
C PHE A 198 -0.52 -32.40 0.78
N CYS A 199 -1.54 -31.88 0.10
CA CYS A 199 -2.73 -31.35 0.76
C CYS A 199 -3.74 -32.49 0.88
N LEU A 200 -3.74 -33.14 2.05
CA LEU A 200 -4.75 -34.13 2.39
C LEU A 200 -5.95 -33.37 2.95
N GLU A 201 -7.00 -33.23 2.15
CA GLU A 201 -8.31 -32.83 2.66
C GLU A 201 -8.69 -33.81 3.78
N LYS A 202 -8.97 -33.28 4.98
CA LYS A 202 -9.48 -34.06 6.09
C LYS A 202 -10.99 -34.19 6.00
#